data_AF-A0A972V5T4-F1
#
_entry.id   AF-A0A972V5T4-F1
#
_cell.length_a   1.000
_cell.length_b   1.000
_cell.length_c   1.000
_cell.angle_alpha   90.00
_cell.angle_beta   90.00
_cell.angle_gamma   90.00
#
_symmetry.space_group_name_H-M   'P 1'
#
loop_
_entity.id
_entity.type
_entity.pdbx_description
1 polymer ?
#
loop_
_entity_poly.entity_id
_entity_poly.type
_entity_poly.pdbx_seq_one_letter_code
_entity_poly.pdbx_strand_id
1 'polypeptide(L)'
;MSSAAEKKDQELEMHPIATRILYEDDQVRIWDQVIEPGQELKPHRHENDYVLVDVEGSGELDVEMLPGNEGKFDGEFKFEVGRPGVHIIEKGGVERAFNPTDTRYRTILVELLD
;
A
#
# COMPACT_ATOMS: atom_id res chain seq x y z
N MET A 1 18.93 33.87 -2.52
CA MET A 1 17.82 33.14 -3.16
C MET A 1 18.39 32.28 -4.26
N SER A 2 18.50 30.97 -4.03
CA SER A 2 18.53 29.93 -5.06
C SER A 2 18.75 28.61 -4.35
N SER A 3 17.74 27.75 -4.35
CA SER A 3 17.90 26.29 -4.27
C SER A 3 16.55 25.67 -4.60
N ALA A 4 16.01 26.01 -5.77
CA ALA A 4 15.19 25.05 -6.51
C ALA A 4 16.20 24.07 -7.17
N ALA A 5 16.92 23.34 -6.32
CA ALA A 5 17.82 22.30 -6.78
C ALA A 5 16.94 21.10 -7.14
N GLU A 6 16.77 20.92 -8.45
CA GLU A 6 16.68 19.62 -9.10
C GLU A 6 15.94 18.54 -8.31
N LYS A 7 14.61 18.50 -8.44
CA LYS A 7 13.92 17.19 -8.39
C LYS A 7 14.39 16.42 -9.63
N LYS A 8 15.60 15.83 -9.55
CA LYS A 8 15.98 14.74 -10.44
C LYS A 8 14.89 13.69 -10.30
N ASP A 9 14.37 13.23 -11.44
CA ASP A 9 13.60 12.00 -11.54
C ASP A 9 14.44 10.87 -10.97
N GLN A 10 14.37 10.67 -9.64
CA GLN A 10 14.87 9.45 -9.03
C GLN A 10 13.87 8.38 -9.40
N GLU A 11 14.32 7.46 -10.24
CA GLU A 11 13.62 6.20 -10.46
C GLU A 11 13.37 5.57 -9.09
N LEU A 12 12.10 5.49 -8.69
CA LEU A 12 11.71 4.93 -7.40
C LEU A 12 12.04 3.44 -7.41
N GLU A 13 12.78 2.96 -6.41
CA GLU A 13 12.97 1.53 -6.21
C GLU A 13 11.63 0.93 -5.77
N MET A 14 11.09 0.06 -6.62
CA MET A 14 9.80 -0.59 -6.36
C MET A 14 10.00 -1.82 -5.48
N HIS A 15 9.11 -1.95 -4.49
CA HIS A 15 9.10 -3.03 -3.52
C HIS A 15 7.82 -3.87 -3.63
N PRO A 16 7.78 -5.05 -2.98
CA PRO A 16 6.56 -5.85 -2.89
C PRO A 16 5.40 -5.06 -2.24
N ILE A 17 4.18 -5.35 -2.70
CA ILE A 17 2.93 -4.75 -2.19
C ILE A 17 2.62 -5.10 -0.73
N ALA A 18 3.22 -6.15 -0.18
CA ALA A 18 3.00 -6.57 1.20
C ALA A 18 4.24 -7.28 1.78
N THR A 19 4.20 -7.65 3.07
CA THR A 19 5.41 -8.08 3.78
C THR A 19 5.78 -9.54 3.61
N ARG A 20 4.80 -10.46 3.53
CA ARG A 20 5.08 -11.91 3.39
C ARG A 20 3.99 -12.64 2.63
N ILE A 21 4.37 -13.44 1.63
CA ILE A 21 3.45 -14.37 0.95
C ILE A 21 3.09 -15.51 1.90
N LEU A 22 1.79 -15.78 2.05
CA LEU A 22 1.22 -16.91 2.77
C LEU A 22 0.90 -18.08 1.85
N TYR A 23 0.41 -17.77 0.65
CA TYR A 23 0.00 -18.75 -0.35
C TYR A 23 0.02 -18.10 -1.74
N GLU A 24 0.30 -18.89 -2.77
CA GLU A 24 0.25 -18.46 -4.17
C GLU A 24 -0.09 -19.65 -5.07
N ASP A 25 -1.01 -19.45 -5.99
CA ASP A 25 -1.31 -20.36 -7.12
C ASP A 25 -1.61 -19.55 -8.39
N ASP A 26 -2.20 -20.19 -9.40
CA ASP A 26 -2.51 -19.55 -10.68
C ASP A 26 -3.70 -18.56 -10.62
N GLN A 27 -4.44 -18.51 -9.51
CA GLN A 27 -5.63 -17.66 -9.36
C GLN A 27 -5.43 -16.54 -8.34
N VAL A 28 -4.67 -16.80 -7.28
CA VAL A 28 -4.50 -15.84 -6.18
C VAL A 28 -3.10 -15.82 -5.62
N ARG A 29 -2.68 -14.64 -5.17
CA ARG A 29 -1.55 -14.47 -4.24
C ARG A 29 -2.04 -13.86 -2.94
N ILE A 30 -1.83 -14.57 -1.85
CA ILE A 30 -2.26 -14.17 -0.51
C ILE A 30 -1.06 -13.73 0.30
N TRP A 31 -1.14 -12.53 0.86
CA TRP A 31 -0.11 -11.93 1.68
C TRP A 31 -0.58 -11.70 3.11
N ASP A 32 0.36 -11.86 4.04
CA ASP A 32 0.32 -11.26 5.37
C ASP A 32 0.98 -9.88 5.22
N GLN A 33 0.21 -8.80 5.34
CA GLN A 33 0.73 -7.44 5.31
C GLN A 33 0.79 -6.90 6.72
N VAL A 34 1.95 -6.32 7.07
CA VAL A 34 2.22 -5.76 8.38
C VAL A 34 2.90 -4.42 8.23
N ILE A 35 2.37 -3.39 8.89
CA ILE A 35 3.04 -2.09 9.02
C ILE A 35 3.10 -1.75 10.50
N GLU A 36 4.29 -1.86 11.08
CA GLU A 36 4.53 -1.51 12.49
C GLU A 36 4.38 0.01 12.72
N PRO A 37 4.13 0.46 13.96
CA PRO A 37 4.11 1.88 14.31
C PRO A 37 5.34 2.63 13.79
N GLY A 38 5.11 3.72 13.06
CA GLY A 38 6.18 4.54 12.48
C GLY A 38 6.96 3.87 11.34
N GLN A 39 6.48 2.77 10.77
CA GLN A 39 7.02 2.17 9.56
C GLN A 39 6.18 2.51 8.34
N GLU A 40 6.77 2.34 7.16
CA GLU A 40 6.08 2.44 5.88
C GLU A 40 6.12 1.11 5.13
N LEU A 41 5.03 0.84 4.40
CA LEU A 41 5.10 0.04 3.20
C LEU A 41 5.68 0.92 2.09
N LYS A 42 6.87 0.54 1.63
CA LYS A 42 7.66 1.29 0.65
C LYS A 42 6.95 1.43 -0.71
N PRO A 43 7.45 2.29 -1.62
CA PRO A 43 6.90 2.43 -2.97
C PRO A 43 6.64 1.09 -3.65
N HIS A 44 5.40 0.85 -4.04
CA HIS A 44 4.96 -0.39 -4.68
C HIS A 44 3.86 -0.10 -5.71
N ARG A 45 3.65 -1.05 -6.62
CA ARG A 45 2.63 -0.98 -7.68
C ARG A 45 1.56 -2.02 -7.44
N HIS A 46 0.32 -1.64 -7.68
CA HIS A 46 -0.82 -2.54 -7.70
C HIS A 46 -0.89 -3.17 -9.10
N GLU A 47 -0.20 -4.29 -9.31
CA GLU A 47 -0.21 -5.00 -10.60
C GLU A 47 -1.53 -5.72 -10.86
N ASN A 48 -2.22 -6.10 -9.79
CA ASN A 48 -3.46 -6.87 -9.79
C ASN A 48 -4.53 -6.15 -8.96
N ASP A 49 -5.80 -6.44 -9.24
CA ASP A 49 -6.89 -6.08 -8.32
C ASP A 49 -6.72 -6.91 -7.04
N TYR A 50 -7.04 -6.35 -5.89
CA TYR A 50 -6.89 -7.07 -4.63
C TYR A 50 -7.93 -6.68 -3.58
N VAL A 51 -8.06 -7.57 -2.60
CA VAL A 51 -8.89 -7.36 -1.42
C VAL A 51 -8.01 -7.25 -0.19
N LEU A 52 -8.25 -6.23 0.63
CA LEU A 52 -7.71 -6.12 1.99
C LEU A 52 -8.74 -6.61 3.00
N VAL A 53 -8.32 -7.45 3.93
CA VAL A 53 -9.14 -7.92 5.04
C VAL A 53 -8.45 -7.57 6.36
N ASP A 54 -8.99 -6.56 7.05
CA ASP A 54 -8.37 -6.01 8.25
C ASP A 54 -8.40 -7.01 9.42
N VAL A 55 -7.21 -7.31 9.96
CA VAL A 55 -7.03 -8.28 11.05
C VAL A 55 -6.66 -7.61 12.36
N GLU A 56 -5.84 -6.56 12.32
CA GLU A 56 -5.32 -5.84 13.48
C GLU A 56 -5.09 -4.36 13.14
N GLY A 57 -5.22 -3.49 14.13
CA GLY A 57 -5.10 -2.04 13.99
C GLY A 57 -6.45 -1.34 13.93
N SER A 58 -6.40 -0.04 14.18
CA SER A 58 -7.52 0.91 14.03
C SER A 58 -6.96 2.31 13.81
N GLY A 59 -7.66 3.16 13.06
CA GLY A 59 -7.24 4.52 12.78
C GLY A 59 -7.05 4.74 11.29
N GLU A 60 -5.98 5.43 10.90
CA GLU A 60 -5.74 5.78 9.50
C GLU A 60 -4.26 5.53 9.13
N LEU A 61 -4.04 5.03 7.92
CA LEU A 61 -2.73 5.06 7.27
C LEU A 61 -2.59 6.32 6.41
N ASP A 62 -1.37 6.82 6.30
CA ASP A 62 -1.02 7.94 5.44
C ASP A 62 -0.58 7.39 4.10
N VAL A 63 -1.38 7.61 3.06
CA VAL A 63 -1.09 7.12 1.71
C VAL A 63 -0.68 8.28 0.82
N GLU A 64 0.43 8.11 0.12
CA GLU A 64 0.89 9.03 -0.93
C GLU A 64 0.90 8.29 -2.27
N MET A 65 0.12 8.79 -3.22
CA MET A 65 0.16 8.36 -4.62
C MET A 65 1.40 8.94 -5.31
N LEU A 66 2.15 8.08 -6.00
CA LEU A 66 3.46 8.38 -6.56
C LEU A 66 3.40 8.50 -8.09
N PRO A 67 4.44 9.08 -8.74
CA PRO A 67 4.53 9.13 -10.19
C PRO A 67 4.38 7.75 -10.86
N GLY A 68 3.65 7.70 -11.98
CA GLY A 68 3.31 6.46 -12.68
C GLY A 68 2.07 5.75 -12.13
N ASN A 69 1.33 6.41 -11.23
CA ASN A 69 -0.04 6.06 -10.84
C ASN A 69 -0.99 6.19 -12.04
N GLU A 70 -1.71 5.11 -12.34
CA GLU A 70 -2.79 5.05 -13.32
C GLU A 70 -4.16 4.84 -12.65
N GLY A 71 -4.18 4.78 -11.32
CA GLY A 71 -5.38 4.61 -10.50
C GLY A 71 -6.25 5.87 -10.45
N LYS A 72 -7.40 5.76 -9.77
CA LYS A 72 -8.42 6.83 -9.70
C LYS A 72 -8.10 7.95 -8.71
N PHE A 73 -7.16 7.73 -7.78
CA PHE A 73 -6.82 8.66 -6.72
C PHE A 73 -5.46 9.29 -6.98
N ASP A 74 -5.29 10.55 -6.64
CA ASP A 74 -4.02 11.30 -6.75
C ASP A 74 -3.71 12.03 -5.44
N GLY A 75 -2.43 12.36 -5.24
CA GLY A 75 -1.97 13.12 -4.08
C GLY A 75 -1.89 12.28 -2.80
N GLU A 76 -2.15 12.92 -1.66
CA GLU A 76 -2.08 12.32 -0.33
C GLU A 76 -3.49 12.16 0.26
N PHE A 77 -3.75 11.03 0.91
CA PHE A 77 -5.01 10.80 1.61
C PHE A 77 -4.83 9.88 2.83
N LYS A 78 -5.87 9.85 3.67
CA LYS A 78 -5.95 8.96 4.83
C LYS A 78 -6.77 7.73 4.46
N PHE A 79 -6.20 6.55 4.68
CA PHE A 79 -6.89 5.28 4.47
C PHE A 79 -7.37 4.74 5.81
N GLU A 80 -8.69 4.67 6.00
CA GLU A 80 -9.30 4.21 7.25
C GLU A 80 -9.10 2.70 7.42
N VAL A 81 -8.58 2.33 8.58
CA VAL A 81 -8.31 0.96 9.01
C VAL A 81 -9.17 0.67 10.23
N GLY A 82 -9.84 -0.48 10.25
CA GLY A 82 -10.60 -0.89 11.43
C GLY A 82 -11.37 -2.19 11.25
N ARG A 83 -11.75 -2.80 12.37
CA ARG A 83 -12.54 -4.04 12.37
C ARG A 83 -14.03 -3.77 12.62
N PRO A 84 -14.95 -4.37 11.84
CA PRO A 84 -14.71 -5.13 10.60
C PRO A 84 -14.37 -4.20 9.42
N GLY A 85 -13.40 -4.58 8.59
CA GLY A 85 -12.95 -3.81 7.42
C GLY A 85 -12.58 -4.72 6.25
N VAL A 86 -13.20 -4.48 5.09
CA VAL A 86 -12.88 -5.13 3.82
C VAL A 86 -12.86 -4.06 2.74
N HIS A 87 -11.76 -3.99 2.00
CA HIS A 87 -11.54 -2.98 0.97
C HIS A 87 -11.18 -3.65 -0.35
N ILE A 88 -11.79 -3.22 -1.44
CA ILE A 88 -11.48 -3.70 -2.79
C ILE A 88 -10.71 -2.59 -3.49
N ILE A 89 -9.51 -2.91 -3.93
CA ILE A 89 -8.59 -1.96 -4.57
C ILE A 89 -8.35 -2.42 -6.00
N GLU A 90 -8.54 -1.50 -6.94
CA GLU A 90 -8.26 -1.72 -8.36
C GLU A 90 -6.76 -1.57 -8.64
N LYS A 91 -6.26 -2.34 -9.61
CA LYS A 91 -4.89 -2.23 -10.11
C LYS A 91 -4.59 -0.86 -10.73
N GLY A 92 -3.31 -0.59 -10.92
CA GLY A 92 -2.79 0.63 -11.55
C GLY A 92 -2.28 1.66 -10.54
N GLY A 93 -2.60 1.51 -9.26
CA GLY A 93 -2.05 2.33 -8.17
C GLY A 93 -0.53 2.22 -8.08
N VAL A 94 0.13 3.36 -7.81
CA VAL A 94 1.52 3.40 -7.35
C VAL A 94 1.56 4.27 -6.12
N GLU A 95 1.97 3.70 -4.99
CA GLU A 95 1.86 4.39 -3.72
C GLU A 95 2.95 3.95 -2.73
N ARG A 96 3.03 4.70 -1.64
CA ARG A 96 3.59 4.24 -0.37
C ARG A 96 2.59 4.51 0.74
N ALA A 97 2.63 3.71 1.80
CA ALA A 97 1.72 3.85 2.93
C ALA A 97 2.51 3.88 4.25
N PHE A 98 2.32 4.90 5.06
CA PHE A 98 2.94 5.07 6.37
C PHE A 98 1.92 4.81 7.48
N ASN A 99 2.34 4.11 8.55
CA ASN A 99 1.52 3.94 9.74
C ASN A 99 1.89 4.99 10.80
N PRO A 100 1.12 6.08 10.95
CA PRO A 100 1.37 7.11 11.96
C PRO A 100 0.87 6.71 13.36
N THR A 101 0.14 5.60 13.48
CA THR A 101 -0.47 5.18 14.74
C THR A 101 0.55 4.52 15.67
N ASP A 102 0.18 4.35 16.93
CA ASP A 102 0.94 3.61 17.94
C ASP A 102 0.59 2.12 17.97
N THR A 103 -0.24 1.65 17.04
CA THR A 103 -0.65 0.25 16.93
C THR A 103 -0.16 -0.38 15.63
N ARG A 104 0.13 -1.67 15.67
CA ARG A 104 0.44 -2.44 14.47
C ARG A 104 -0.78 -2.52 13.55
N TYR A 105 -0.59 -2.21 12.28
CA TYR A 105 -1.55 -2.55 11.22
C TYR A 105 -1.24 -3.94 10.68
N ARG A 106 -2.26 -4.79 10.61
CA ARG A 106 -2.16 -6.10 9.96
C ARG A 106 -3.41 -6.38 9.14
N THR A 107 -3.22 -6.72 7.87
CA THR A 107 -4.28 -7.11 6.95
C THR A 107 -3.88 -8.35 6.16
N ILE A 108 -4.86 -9.13 5.73
CA ILE A 108 -4.65 -10.17 4.71
C ILE A 108 -4.97 -9.54 3.37
N LEU A 109 -3.95 -9.42 2.52
CA LEU A 109 -4.09 -8.94 1.15
C LEU A 109 -4.25 -10.15 0.22
N VAL A 110 -5.28 -10.15 -0.61
CA VAL A 110 -5.54 -11.20 -1.60
C VAL A 110 -5.51 -10.57 -2.99
N GLU A 111 -4.41 -10.75 -3.72
CA GLU A 111 -4.33 -10.40 -5.14
C GLU A 111 -5.12 -11.41 -5.99
N LEU A 112 -5.88 -10.92 -6.97
CA LEU A 112 -6.57 -11.69 -7.98
C LEU A 112 -5.70 -11.75 -9.24
N LEU A 113 -5.21 -12.93 -9.60
CA LEU A 113 -4.29 -13.12 -10.71
C LEU A 113 -5.08 -13.43 -12.00
N ASP A 114 -4.75 -12.70 -13.08
CA ASP A 114 -5.30 -12.87 -14.44
C ASP A 114 -4.23 -13.37 -15.43
#